data_AF-A0A2D6N9D0-F1
#
_entry.id   AF-A0A2D6N9D0-F1
#
_cell.length_a   1.000
_cell.length_b   1.000
_cell.length_c   1.000
_cell.angle_alpha   90.00
_cell.angle_beta   90.00
_cell.angle_gamma   90.00
#
_symmetry.space_group_name_H-M   'P 1'
#
loop_
_entity.id
_entity.type
_entity.pdbx_description
1 polymer ?
#
loop_
_entity_poly.entity_id
_entity_poly.type
_entity_poly.pdbx_seq_one_letter_code
_entity_poly.pdbx_strand_id
1 'polypeptide(L)'
;MTGSAQATPVRQGVSGWFQPERRPAGVSRRSLVAVLGFIVAAVLALVGQRQIAVGEYPADGVALLVAGGVLLLIVLLRQSGPLAESLLTQAVDRQDSPTDGSAATASAEGERGRPWLRRPLLAILILSAFVAFVQAGGGLFRPLGVGAWLLAVGSFLLAFGDFRWSKLRSWRRSLDAWRAGLRIRLSWELAAFLAIWLLGCFLLFYRLPTVPEEMISDHAEKLLDVKDVLDGQNKIFFERNTGREALQFYLSAVLAEAGLGLTFMTLKTGTALIGVFAIPATYALTRVWFGAPVALTAGFFIAVSRWHLTVARAGLRFTFLPVLAALTGLFLLRAMRYRQ
;
A
#
# COMPACT_ATOMS: atom_id res chain seq x y z
N MET A 1 -31.28 55.82 -44.92
CA MET A 1 -31.06 54.36 -44.93
C MET A 1 -29.84 54.08 -44.05
N THR A 2 -30.08 53.74 -42.79
CA THR A 2 -29.09 53.55 -41.73
C THR A 2 -29.01 52.06 -41.42
N GLY A 3 -27.84 51.45 -41.59
CA GLY A 3 -27.60 50.03 -41.35
C GLY A 3 -27.32 49.74 -39.87
N SER A 4 -28.15 48.89 -39.27
CA SER A 4 -28.02 48.37 -37.90
C SER A 4 -27.08 47.17 -37.86
N ALA A 5 -25.99 47.26 -37.10
CA ALA A 5 -25.11 46.14 -36.77
C ALA A 5 -25.78 45.22 -35.74
N GLN A 6 -25.98 43.95 -36.07
CA GLN A 6 -26.40 42.91 -35.13
C GLN A 6 -25.16 42.22 -34.55
N ALA A 7 -25.06 42.20 -33.23
CA ALA A 7 -24.05 41.49 -32.47
C ALA A 7 -24.39 39.98 -32.37
N THR A 8 -23.46 39.12 -32.79
CA THR A 8 -23.48 37.67 -32.54
C THR A 8 -23.05 37.36 -31.10
N PRO A 9 -23.76 36.50 -30.33
CA PRO A 9 -23.33 36.14 -28.99
C PRO A 9 -22.27 35.03 -29.06
N VAL A 10 -21.13 35.27 -28.39
CA VAL A 10 -20.07 34.30 -28.16
C VAL A 10 -20.57 33.21 -27.20
N ARG A 11 -20.77 31.99 -27.70
CA ARG A 11 -20.99 30.80 -26.86
C ARG A 11 -19.68 30.48 -26.12
N GLN A 12 -19.64 30.78 -24.82
CA GLN A 12 -18.58 30.32 -23.94
C GLN A 12 -18.63 28.79 -23.81
N GLY A 13 -17.57 28.12 -24.25
CA GLY A 13 -17.35 26.70 -24.06
C GLY A 13 -17.11 26.40 -22.58
N VAL A 14 -18.09 25.74 -21.95
CA VAL A 14 -17.91 25.16 -20.62
C VAL A 14 -16.93 23.98 -20.76
N SER A 15 -15.78 24.13 -20.11
CA SER A 15 -14.67 23.21 -20.07
C SER A 15 -15.08 21.83 -19.55
N GLY A 16 -14.68 20.80 -20.31
CA GLY A 16 -15.01 19.40 -20.09
C GLY A 16 -14.46 18.84 -18.78
N TRP A 17 -15.37 18.56 -17.84
CA TRP A 17 -15.14 17.68 -16.69
C TRP A 17 -16.02 16.43 -16.71
N PHE A 18 -16.74 16.18 -17.80
CA PHE A 18 -17.49 14.95 -18.05
C PHE A 18 -17.26 14.50 -19.49
N GLN A 19 -16.23 13.67 -19.71
CA GLN A 19 -16.26 12.79 -20.87
C GLN A 19 -17.20 11.62 -20.54
N PRO A 20 -18.21 11.34 -21.37
CA PRO A 20 -19.07 10.19 -21.16
C PRO A 20 -18.23 8.91 -21.18
N GLU A 21 -18.41 8.05 -20.17
CA GLU A 21 -17.74 6.76 -20.08
C GLU A 21 -17.87 6.02 -21.42
N ARG A 22 -16.74 5.70 -22.06
CA ARG A 22 -16.71 4.81 -23.21
C ARG A 22 -17.38 3.51 -22.79
N ARG A 23 -18.40 3.07 -23.54
CA ARG A 23 -19.03 1.75 -23.36
C ARG A 23 -17.94 0.67 -23.18
N PRO A 24 -18.11 -0.29 -22.26
CA PRO A 24 -17.09 -1.31 -22.05
C PRO A 24 -16.82 -2.02 -23.39
N ALA A 25 -15.59 -1.91 -23.88
CA ALA A 25 -15.15 -2.64 -25.06
C ALA A 25 -15.38 -4.13 -24.81
N GLY A 26 -15.95 -4.83 -25.79
CA GLY A 26 -16.16 -6.27 -25.70
C GLY A 26 -14.86 -7.00 -25.32
N VAL A 27 -14.98 -8.08 -24.54
CA VAL A 27 -13.83 -8.82 -24.02
C VAL A 27 -12.99 -9.30 -25.20
N SER A 28 -11.78 -8.77 -25.34
CA SER A 28 -10.90 -9.13 -26.45
C SER A 28 -10.50 -10.61 -26.34
N ARG A 29 -10.35 -11.29 -27.48
CA ARG A 29 -9.86 -12.69 -27.54
C ARG A 29 -8.53 -12.87 -26.79
N ARG A 30 -7.68 -11.82 -26.75
CA ARG A 30 -6.42 -11.80 -25.99
C ARG A 30 -6.65 -11.77 -24.47
N SER A 31 -7.64 -11.02 -24.00
CA SER A 31 -8.03 -10.97 -22.59
C SER A 31 -8.58 -12.32 -22.13
N LEU A 32 -9.39 -13.01 -22.94
CA LEU A 32 -9.88 -14.36 -22.65
C LEU A 32 -8.75 -15.38 -22.55
N VAL A 33 -7.81 -15.36 -23.51
CA VAL A 33 -6.64 -16.27 -23.50
C VAL A 33 -5.78 -16.04 -22.26
N ALA A 34 -5.62 -14.79 -21.83
CA ALA A 34 -4.84 -14.50 -20.63
C ALA A 34 -5.55 -14.91 -19.33
N VAL A 35 -6.87 -14.73 -19.24
CA VAL A 35 -7.66 -15.22 -18.10
C VAL A 35 -7.59 -16.75 -18.03
N LEU A 36 -7.74 -17.45 -19.15
CA LEU A 36 -7.57 -18.91 -19.19
C LEU A 36 -6.15 -19.34 -18.81
N GLY A 37 -5.12 -18.69 -19.37
CA GLY A 37 -3.73 -18.99 -19.04
C GLY A 37 -3.42 -18.77 -17.56
N PHE A 38 -4.00 -17.73 -16.96
CA PHE A 38 -3.90 -17.46 -15.54
C PHE A 38 -4.59 -18.55 -14.69
N ILE A 39 -5.80 -18.97 -15.06
CA ILE A 39 -6.52 -20.05 -14.37
C ILE A 39 -5.71 -21.35 -14.42
N VAL A 40 -5.16 -21.71 -15.58
CA VAL A 40 -4.34 -22.93 -15.74
C VAL A 40 -3.07 -22.83 -14.89
N ALA A 41 -2.38 -21.69 -14.91
CA ALA A 41 -1.20 -21.46 -14.07
C ALA A 41 -1.51 -21.60 -12.57
N ALA A 42 -2.65 -21.05 -12.13
CA ALA A 42 -3.12 -21.15 -10.75
C ALA A 42 -3.43 -22.60 -10.35
N VAL A 43 -4.11 -23.36 -11.22
CA VAL A 43 -4.41 -24.78 -10.99
C VAL A 43 -3.12 -25.60 -10.87
N LEU A 44 -2.16 -25.40 -11.77
CA LEU A 44 -0.85 -26.07 -11.72
C LEU A 44 -0.11 -25.76 -10.42
N ALA A 45 -0.09 -24.50 -9.99
CA ALA A 45 0.55 -24.10 -8.74
C ALA A 45 -0.15 -24.72 -7.51
N LEU A 46 -1.48 -24.76 -7.49
CA LEU A 46 -2.26 -25.35 -6.39
C LEU A 46 -2.07 -26.88 -6.31
N VAL A 47 -2.08 -27.58 -7.44
CA VAL A 47 -1.82 -29.02 -7.49
C VAL A 47 -0.39 -29.32 -7.09
N GLY A 48 0.58 -28.55 -7.58
CA GLY A 48 1.98 -28.68 -7.20
C GLY A 48 2.20 -28.48 -5.71
N GLN A 49 1.59 -27.43 -5.14
CA GLN A 49 1.66 -27.15 -3.69
C GLN A 49 1.01 -28.24 -2.85
N ARG A 50 -0.11 -28.84 -3.31
CA ARG A 50 -0.75 -29.98 -2.63
C ARG A 50 0.15 -31.22 -2.67
N GLN A 51 0.80 -31.50 -3.80
CA GLN A 51 1.71 -32.65 -3.91
C GLN A 51 2.95 -32.48 -3.04
N ILE A 52 3.54 -31.30 -2.97
CA ILE A 52 4.65 -31.01 -2.04
C ILE A 52 4.21 -31.21 -0.58
N ALA A 53 2.96 -30.87 -0.26
CA ALA A 53 2.45 -30.95 1.12
C ALA A 53 2.08 -32.37 1.57
N VAL A 54 1.87 -33.31 0.66
CA VAL A 54 1.33 -34.65 0.97
C VAL A 54 2.24 -35.79 0.49
N GLY A 55 3.11 -35.56 -0.51
CA GLY A 55 3.93 -36.60 -1.13
C GLY A 55 5.26 -36.85 -0.44
N GLU A 56 5.71 -38.11 -0.44
CA GLU A 56 7.04 -38.53 0.03
C GLU A 56 8.17 -38.02 -0.88
N TYR A 57 7.89 -37.75 -2.16
CA TYR A 57 8.85 -37.23 -3.14
C TYR A 57 8.36 -35.92 -3.77
N PRO A 58 8.92 -34.75 -3.40
CA PRO A 58 8.38 -33.45 -3.77
C PRO A 58 8.68 -33.00 -5.22
N ALA A 59 9.46 -33.77 -5.98
CA ALA A 59 9.96 -33.37 -7.30
C ALA A 59 8.83 -33.04 -8.29
N ASP A 60 7.77 -33.85 -8.32
CA ASP A 60 6.62 -33.65 -9.22
C ASP A 60 5.82 -32.40 -8.84
N GLY A 61 5.66 -32.16 -7.54
CA GLY A 61 4.99 -30.97 -7.04
C GLY A 61 5.78 -29.69 -7.30
N VAL A 62 7.12 -29.75 -7.21
CA VAL A 62 8.03 -28.65 -7.59
C VAL A 62 7.95 -28.40 -9.09
N ALA A 63 7.93 -29.44 -9.92
CA ALA A 63 7.82 -29.31 -11.38
C ALA A 63 6.50 -28.62 -11.80
N LEU A 64 5.37 -28.99 -11.19
CA LEU A 64 4.08 -28.34 -11.43
C LEU A 64 4.06 -26.88 -10.96
N LEU A 65 4.73 -26.58 -9.85
CA LEU A 65 4.84 -25.21 -9.33
C LEU A 65 5.69 -24.33 -10.26
N VAL A 66 6.81 -24.86 -10.77
CA VAL A 66 7.66 -24.20 -11.77
C VAL A 66 6.91 -24.01 -13.08
N ALA A 67 6.19 -25.03 -13.57
CA ALA A 67 5.40 -24.94 -14.79
C ALA A 67 4.30 -23.87 -14.68
N GLY A 68 3.59 -23.80 -13.55
CA GLY A 68 2.62 -22.75 -13.25
C GLY A 68 3.26 -21.36 -13.23
N GLY A 69 4.44 -21.22 -12.61
CA GLY A 69 5.21 -19.97 -12.56
C GLY A 69 5.68 -19.51 -13.95
N VAL A 70 6.19 -20.41 -14.78
CA VAL A 70 6.63 -20.12 -16.16
C VAL A 70 5.44 -19.73 -17.04
N LEU A 71 4.32 -20.44 -16.94
CA LEU A 71 3.11 -20.10 -17.69
C LEU A 71 2.57 -18.73 -17.29
N LEU A 72 2.55 -18.42 -16.00
CA LEU A 72 2.17 -17.10 -15.49
C LEU A 72 3.11 -16.01 -16.04
N LEU A 73 4.41 -16.25 -16.03
CA LEU A 73 5.40 -15.33 -16.58
C LEU A 73 5.17 -15.09 -18.09
N ILE A 74 4.91 -16.14 -18.87
CA ILE A 74 4.59 -16.03 -20.31
C ILE A 74 3.31 -15.21 -20.53
N VAL A 75 2.26 -15.43 -19.72
CA VAL A 75 1.01 -14.66 -19.79
C VAL A 75 1.26 -13.18 -19.49
N LEU A 76 2.06 -12.88 -18.46
CA LEU A 76 2.43 -11.51 -18.09
C LEU A 76 3.29 -10.82 -19.15
N LEU A 77 4.26 -11.52 -19.72
CA LEU A 77 5.13 -11.02 -20.79
C LEU A 77 4.35 -10.73 -22.08
N ARG A 78 3.38 -11.59 -22.43
CA ARG A 78 2.51 -11.37 -23.60
C ARG A 78 1.52 -10.22 -23.43
N GLN A 79 1.15 -9.87 -22.20
CA GLN A 79 0.33 -8.69 -21.91
C GLN A 79 1.13 -7.39 -21.85
N SER A 80 2.43 -7.44 -21.58
CA SER A 80 3.26 -6.23 -21.41
C SER A 80 3.68 -5.57 -22.72
N GLY A 81 3.69 -6.31 -23.85
CA GLY A 81 4.00 -5.74 -25.18
C GLY A 81 3.09 -4.57 -25.60
N PRO A 82 1.75 -4.75 -25.64
CA PRO A 82 0.81 -3.67 -25.94
C PRO A 82 0.82 -2.53 -24.93
N LEU A 83 1.19 -2.82 -23.67
CA LEU A 83 1.32 -1.82 -22.60
C LEU A 83 2.56 -0.94 -22.80
N ALA A 84 3.71 -1.55 -23.10
CA ALA A 84 4.95 -0.82 -23.42
C ALA A 84 4.77 0.03 -24.69
N GLU A 85 4.10 -0.52 -25.71
CA GLU A 85 3.77 0.20 -26.94
C GLU A 85 2.82 1.37 -26.66
N SER A 86 1.75 1.17 -25.89
CA SER A 86 0.84 2.27 -25.50
C SER A 86 1.50 3.37 -24.65
N LEU A 87 2.48 3.01 -23.82
CA LEU A 87 3.25 3.96 -23.02
C LEU A 87 4.25 4.74 -23.89
N LEU A 88 4.86 4.08 -24.88
CA LEU A 88 5.72 4.72 -25.87
C LEU A 88 4.91 5.64 -26.80
N THR A 89 3.76 5.20 -27.29
CA THR A 89 2.88 6.04 -28.13
C THR A 89 2.32 7.23 -27.35
N GLN A 90 1.92 7.06 -26.08
CA GLN A 90 1.51 8.18 -25.23
C GLN A 90 2.66 9.14 -24.88
N ALA A 91 3.90 8.64 -24.79
CA ALA A 91 5.07 9.48 -24.59
C ALA A 91 5.41 10.30 -25.84
N VAL A 92 5.26 9.69 -27.04
CA VAL A 92 5.50 10.34 -28.34
C VAL A 92 4.40 11.36 -28.68
N ASP A 93 3.11 11.01 -28.52
CA ASP A 93 1.98 11.95 -28.75
C ASP A 93 2.01 13.17 -27.80
N ARG A 94 2.60 13.01 -26.60
CA ARG A 94 2.78 14.13 -25.65
C ARG A 94 3.94 15.06 -26.01
N GLN A 95 4.92 14.59 -26.76
CA GLN A 95 6.02 15.43 -27.25
C GLN A 95 5.59 16.26 -28.48
N ASP A 96 4.69 15.73 -29.31
CA ASP A 96 4.25 16.39 -30.57
C ASP A 96 2.99 17.25 -30.42
N SER A 97 2.42 17.35 -29.21
CA SER A 97 1.36 18.31 -28.94
C SER A 97 1.95 19.73 -28.93
N PRO A 98 1.49 20.68 -29.76
CA PRO A 98 1.98 22.06 -29.72
C PRO A 98 1.55 22.66 -28.38
N THR A 99 2.48 22.72 -27.43
CA THR A 99 2.24 23.45 -26.19
C THR A 99 2.13 24.93 -26.53
N ASP A 100 0.97 25.54 -26.25
CA ASP A 100 0.82 26.97 -26.07
C ASP A 100 1.82 27.45 -24.99
N GLY A 101 3.05 27.70 -25.42
CA GLY A 101 4.24 27.90 -24.59
C GLY A 101 4.28 29.22 -23.79
N SER A 102 3.18 29.97 -23.77
CA SER A 102 3.11 31.29 -23.13
C SER A 102 2.23 31.31 -21.86
N ALA A 103 1.22 30.43 -21.74
CA ALA A 103 0.29 30.44 -20.60
C ALA A 103 0.64 29.43 -19.49
N ALA A 104 1.30 28.31 -19.84
CA ALA A 104 1.67 27.26 -18.88
C ALA A 104 2.94 27.60 -18.07
N THR A 105 3.84 28.42 -18.62
CA THR A 105 5.07 28.87 -17.96
C THR A 105 4.78 29.85 -16.82
N ALA A 106 3.85 30.80 -17.02
CA ALA A 106 3.45 31.76 -15.98
C ALA A 106 2.67 31.13 -14.81
N SER A 107 1.94 30.04 -15.04
CA SER A 107 1.17 29.34 -13.99
C SER A 107 1.98 28.27 -13.24
N ALA A 108 3.05 27.74 -13.84
CA ALA A 108 3.99 26.82 -13.19
C ALA A 108 5.04 27.54 -12.31
N GLU A 109 5.31 28.81 -12.54
CA GLU A 109 6.25 29.60 -11.71
C GLU A 109 5.60 30.15 -10.42
N GLY A 110 4.28 30.39 -10.41
CA GLY A 110 3.56 30.91 -9.24
C GLY A 110 3.30 29.89 -8.10
N GLU A 111 3.44 28.59 -8.36
CA GLU A 111 3.18 27.52 -7.38
C GLU A 111 4.44 26.74 -6.95
N ARG A 112 5.65 27.16 -7.34
CA ARG A 112 6.89 26.62 -6.74
C ARG A 112 6.93 27.08 -5.28
N GLY A 113 6.80 26.11 -4.36
CA GLY A 113 6.57 26.34 -2.93
C GLY A 113 7.35 27.50 -2.33
N ARG A 114 6.62 28.36 -1.59
CA ARG A 114 7.09 29.59 -0.94
C ARG A 114 8.51 29.44 -0.37
N PRO A 115 9.57 29.92 -1.04
CA PRO A 115 10.95 29.65 -0.66
C PRO A 115 11.31 30.24 0.72
N TRP A 116 10.58 31.26 1.16
CA TRP A 116 10.74 31.89 2.47
C TRP A 116 10.27 31.01 3.65
N LEU A 117 9.32 30.10 3.46
CA LEU A 117 8.93 29.12 4.50
C LEU A 117 9.91 27.94 4.59
N ARG A 118 10.69 27.67 3.54
CA ARG A 118 11.59 26.51 3.51
C ARG A 118 12.74 26.66 4.51
N ARG A 119 13.36 27.85 4.57
CA ARG A 119 14.49 28.13 5.49
C ARG A 119 14.15 27.91 6.97
N PRO A 120 13.04 28.46 7.53
CA PRO A 120 12.68 28.18 8.92
C PRO A 120 12.30 26.72 9.15
N LEU A 121 11.64 26.05 8.19
CA LEU A 121 11.33 24.61 8.31
C LEU A 121 12.60 23.76 8.33
N LEU A 122 13.63 24.10 7.56
CA LEU A 122 14.93 23.42 7.60
C LEU A 122 15.65 23.66 8.93
N ALA A 123 15.57 24.87 9.48
CA ALA A 123 16.12 25.16 10.81
C ALA A 123 15.40 24.33 11.90
N ILE A 124 14.07 24.29 11.88
CA ILE A 124 13.26 23.47 12.79
C ILE A 124 13.59 21.99 12.62
N LEU A 125 13.70 21.49 11.38
CA LEU A 125 14.12 20.13 11.08
C LEU A 125 15.45 19.78 11.73
N ILE A 126 16.49 20.59 11.51
CA ILE A 126 17.84 20.32 12.04
C ILE A 126 17.85 20.36 13.57
N LEU A 127 17.24 21.38 14.18
CA LEU A 127 17.19 21.52 15.64
C LEU A 127 16.40 20.38 16.30
N SER A 128 15.23 20.05 15.75
CA SER A 128 14.40 18.97 16.29
C SER A 128 15.00 17.59 16.05
N ALA A 129 15.67 17.36 14.90
CA ALA A 129 16.42 16.13 14.65
C ALA A 129 17.60 15.97 15.63
N PHE A 130 18.30 17.06 15.95
CA PHE A 130 19.37 17.05 16.94
C PHE A 130 18.84 16.71 18.34
N VAL A 131 17.74 17.35 18.77
CA VAL A 131 17.08 17.02 20.04
C VAL A 131 16.63 15.57 20.07
N ALA A 132 16.03 15.06 18.98
CA ALA A 132 15.64 13.67 18.86
C ALA A 132 16.83 12.71 18.99
N PHE A 133 17.96 13.02 18.35
CA PHE A 133 19.19 12.23 18.41
C PHE A 133 19.76 12.16 19.84
N VAL A 134 19.88 13.30 20.52
CA VAL A 134 20.36 13.34 21.92
C VAL A 134 19.40 12.58 22.84
N GLN A 135 18.10 12.74 22.64
CA GLN A 135 17.08 12.09 23.46
C GLN A 135 16.93 10.58 23.19
N ALA A 136 17.37 10.10 22.02
CA ALA A 136 17.47 8.67 21.71
C ALA A 136 18.68 8.01 22.41
N GLY A 137 19.54 8.79 23.06
CA GLY A 137 20.67 8.30 23.85
C GLY A 137 20.25 7.27 24.90
N GLY A 138 21.05 6.21 25.03
CA GLY A 138 20.72 5.05 25.87
C GLY A 138 19.68 4.10 25.25
N GLY A 139 19.28 4.31 23.97
CA GLY A 139 18.41 3.40 23.25
C GLY A 139 16.96 3.41 23.74
N LEU A 140 16.46 4.54 24.23
CA LEU A 140 15.11 4.67 24.81
C LEU A 140 14.25 5.69 24.07
N PHE A 141 12.97 5.36 23.86
CA PHE A 141 11.94 6.29 23.44
C PHE A 141 11.52 7.16 24.62
N ARG A 142 11.94 8.42 24.61
CA ARG A 142 11.50 9.46 25.57
C ARG A 142 10.43 10.34 24.91
N PRO A 143 9.37 10.78 25.62
CA PRO A 143 8.32 11.62 25.03
C PRO A 143 8.85 12.85 24.29
N LEU A 144 9.83 13.56 24.86
CA LEU A 144 10.48 14.69 24.21
C LEU A 144 11.23 14.29 22.93
N GLY A 145 11.94 13.16 22.96
CA GLY A 145 12.67 12.66 21.79
C GLY A 145 11.75 12.24 20.65
N VAL A 146 10.66 11.54 20.98
CA VAL A 146 9.62 11.17 20.02
C VAL A 146 8.93 12.40 19.45
N GLY A 147 8.56 13.37 20.29
CA GLY A 147 7.96 14.63 19.83
C GLY A 147 8.88 15.42 18.91
N ALA A 148 10.17 15.52 19.25
CA ALA A 148 11.18 16.16 18.41
C ALA A 148 11.39 15.40 17.08
N TRP A 149 11.40 14.07 17.11
CA TRP A 149 11.49 13.26 15.89
C TRP A 149 10.27 13.44 14.98
N LEU A 150 9.05 13.45 15.51
CA LEU A 150 7.84 13.71 14.74
C LEU A 150 7.85 15.13 14.14
N LEU A 151 8.32 16.12 14.90
CA LEU A 151 8.49 17.50 14.40
C LEU A 151 9.52 17.57 13.27
N ALA A 152 10.62 16.83 13.38
CA ALA A 152 11.63 16.72 12.32
C ALA A 152 11.02 16.12 11.05
N VAL A 153 10.37 14.95 11.16
CA VAL A 153 9.71 14.29 10.02
C VAL A 153 8.65 15.20 9.39
N GLY A 154 7.79 15.83 10.19
CA GLY A 154 6.77 16.76 9.70
C GLY A 154 7.38 17.97 8.98
N SER A 155 8.43 18.57 9.54
CA SER A 155 9.15 19.70 8.94
C SER A 155 9.82 19.31 7.63
N PHE A 156 10.43 18.12 7.55
CA PHE A 156 10.97 17.57 6.32
C PHE A 156 9.88 17.42 5.25
N LEU A 157 8.76 16.77 5.59
CA LEU A 157 7.64 16.59 4.66
C LEU A 157 7.04 17.91 4.18
N LEU A 158 6.98 18.94 5.03
CA LEU A 158 6.49 20.27 4.66
C LEU A 158 7.52 21.07 3.83
N ALA A 159 8.81 20.91 4.10
CA ALA A 159 9.88 21.61 3.38
C ALA A 159 10.07 21.06 1.96
N PHE A 160 9.98 19.74 1.81
CA PHE A 160 10.27 19.03 0.56
C PHE A 160 9.04 18.46 -0.16
N GLY A 161 7.90 18.34 0.51
CA GLY A 161 6.69 17.86 -0.11
C GLY A 161 6.10 18.90 -1.06
N ASP A 162 5.73 18.47 -2.26
CA ASP A 162 4.91 19.25 -3.20
C ASP A 162 3.45 19.29 -2.70
N PHE A 163 3.26 19.91 -1.54
CA PHE A 163 1.97 19.98 -0.86
C PHE A 163 1.07 21.00 -1.57
N ARG A 164 0.32 20.53 -2.56
CA ARG A 164 -0.66 21.37 -3.26
C ARG A 164 -1.79 21.72 -2.30
N TRP A 165 -1.83 22.96 -1.82
CA TRP A 165 -2.90 23.49 -0.95
C TRP A 165 -4.31 23.38 -1.58
N SER A 166 -4.39 23.21 -2.90
CA SER A 166 -5.63 22.85 -3.60
C SER A 166 -6.23 21.51 -3.15
N LYS A 167 -5.39 20.53 -2.72
CA LYS A 167 -5.87 19.29 -2.10
C LYS A 167 -6.38 19.47 -0.68
N LEU A 168 -5.91 20.47 0.08
CA LEU A 168 -6.45 20.75 1.43
C LEU A 168 -7.95 21.13 1.36
N ARG A 169 -8.36 21.84 0.30
CA ARG A 169 -9.78 22.08 -0.02
C ARG A 169 -10.56 20.80 -0.32
N SER A 170 -9.92 19.78 -0.90
CA SER A 170 -10.55 18.46 -1.11
C SER A 170 -10.74 17.68 0.20
N TRP A 171 -9.85 17.83 1.19
CA TRP A 171 -10.00 17.25 2.52
C TRP A 171 -11.17 17.88 3.27
N ARG A 172 -11.33 19.21 3.19
CA ARG A 172 -12.51 19.91 3.75
C ARG A 172 -13.81 19.45 3.09
N ARG A 173 -13.84 19.31 1.75
CA ARG A 173 -14.98 18.72 1.02
C ARG A 173 -15.24 17.27 1.41
N SER A 174 -14.20 16.49 1.72
CA SER A 174 -14.33 15.10 2.18
C SER A 174 -14.90 15.03 3.59
N LEU A 175 -14.52 15.96 4.48
CA LEU A 175 -15.12 16.12 5.81
C LEU A 175 -16.58 16.59 5.72
N ASP A 176 -16.88 17.52 4.82
CA ASP A 176 -18.24 17.99 4.56
C ASP A 176 -19.11 16.87 3.95
N ALA A 177 -18.53 16.02 3.08
CA ALA A 177 -19.19 14.82 2.57
C ALA A 177 -19.40 13.72 3.63
N TRP A 178 -18.44 13.58 4.57
CA TRP A 178 -18.60 12.72 5.76
C TRP A 178 -19.76 13.21 6.64
N ARG A 179 -19.88 14.52 6.85
CA ARG A 179 -20.97 15.15 7.61
C ARG A 179 -22.32 15.13 6.87
N ALA A 180 -22.31 15.18 5.54
CA ALA A 180 -23.51 15.14 4.70
C ALA A 180 -24.03 13.71 4.42
N GLY A 181 -23.44 12.70 5.06
CA GLY A 181 -23.76 11.29 4.85
C GLY A 181 -22.95 10.70 3.71
N LEU A 182 -22.05 9.77 4.04
CA LEU A 182 -21.25 9.01 3.08
C LEU A 182 -22.16 8.23 2.12
N ARG A 183 -22.40 8.78 0.93
CA ARG A 183 -22.98 8.03 -0.20
C ARG A 183 -21.88 7.19 -0.84
N ILE A 184 -21.53 6.07 -0.21
CA ILE A 184 -20.60 5.10 -0.80
C ILE A 184 -21.30 4.46 -1.99
N ARG A 185 -20.92 4.88 -3.21
CA ARG A 185 -21.33 4.17 -4.42
C ARG A 185 -20.52 2.88 -4.49
N LEU A 186 -21.17 1.76 -4.21
CA LEU A 186 -20.54 0.44 -4.23
C LEU A 186 -20.27 0.05 -5.69
N SER A 187 -19.06 0.31 -6.17
CA SER A 187 -18.60 -0.22 -7.46
C SER A 187 -18.36 -1.72 -7.35
N TRP A 188 -18.48 -2.45 -8.47
CA TRP A 188 -18.18 -3.88 -8.50
C TRP A 188 -16.75 -4.16 -8.01
N GLU A 189 -15.81 -3.28 -8.35
CA GLU A 189 -14.41 -3.39 -7.96
C GLU A 189 -14.24 -3.27 -6.44
N LEU A 190 -14.92 -2.29 -5.82
CA LEU A 190 -14.90 -2.11 -4.37
C LEU A 190 -15.57 -3.30 -3.68
N ALA A 191 -16.69 -3.79 -4.19
CA ALA A 191 -17.36 -4.97 -3.64
C ALA A 191 -16.46 -6.22 -3.72
N ALA A 192 -15.81 -6.46 -4.87
CA ALA A 192 -14.89 -7.58 -5.05
C ALA A 192 -13.68 -7.47 -4.13
N PHE A 193 -13.08 -6.28 -4.02
CA PHE A 193 -11.97 -6.03 -3.10
C PHE A 193 -12.38 -6.28 -1.65
N LEU A 194 -13.53 -5.76 -1.20
CA LEU A 194 -14.03 -5.96 0.15
C LEU A 194 -14.30 -7.45 0.43
N ALA A 195 -14.88 -8.19 -0.51
CA ALA A 195 -15.09 -9.62 -0.37
C ALA A 195 -13.77 -10.40 -0.20
N ILE A 196 -12.75 -10.08 -1.02
CA ILE A 196 -11.40 -10.65 -0.91
C ILE A 196 -10.77 -10.31 0.43
N TRP A 197 -10.88 -9.05 0.86
CA TRP A 197 -10.28 -8.59 2.10
C TRP A 197 -10.95 -9.23 3.32
N LEU A 198 -12.28 -9.31 3.34
CA LEU A 198 -13.05 -10.01 4.37
C LEU A 198 -12.74 -11.51 4.40
N LEU A 199 -12.56 -12.16 3.24
CA LEU A 199 -12.11 -13.55 3.18
C LEU A 199 -10.74 -13.72 3.84
N GLY A 200 -9.78 -12.84 3.53
CA GLY A 200 -8.46 -12.85 4.16
C GLY A 200 -8.52 -12.62 5.67
N CYS A 201 -9.32 -11.64 6.13
CA CYS A 201 -9.57 -11.42 7.56
C CYS A 201 -10.14 -12.69 8.22
N PHE A 202 -11.17 -13.29 7.62
CA PHE A 202 -11.74 -14.53 8.12
C PHE A 202 -10.67 -15.62 8.24
N LEU A 203 -9.89 -15.86 7.19
CA LEU A 203 -8.85 -16.90 7.19
C LEU A 203 -7.71 -16.62 8.18
N LEU A 204 -7.39 -15.35 8.47
CA LEU A 204 -6.39 -14.97 9.48
C LEU A 204 -6.88 -15.26 10.90
N PHE A 205 -8.14 -14.94 11.21
CA PHE A 205 -8.69 -15.06 12.56
C PHE A 205 -9.42 -16.38 12.84
N TYR A 206 -9.80 -17.12 11.81
CA TYR A 206 -10.49 -18.40 11.93
C TYR A 206 -9.61 -19.41 12.68
N ARG A 207 -10.07 -19.92 13.82
CA ARG A 207 -9.29 -20.81 14.71
C ARG A 207 -7.94 -20.23 15.11
N LEU A 208 -7.82 -18.89 15.20
CA LEU A 208 -6.59 -18.28 15.66
C LEU A 208 -6.19 -18.82 17.03
N PRO A 209 -7.08 -19.08 18.01
CA PRO A 209 -6.68 -19.65 19.30
C PRO A 209 -5.90 -20.95 19.21
N THR A 210 -6.32 -21.87 18.34
CA THR A 210 -5.81 -23.24 18.30
C THR A 210 -4.82 -23.49 17.17
N VAL A 211 -4.59 -22.54 16.25
CA VAL A 211 -3.69 -22.76 15.10
C VAL A 211 -2.80 -21.54 14.84
N PRO A 212 -1.47 -21.66 15.08
CA PRO A 212 -0.77 -22.79 15.73
C PRO A 212 -1.08 -22.87 17.23
N GLU A 213 -1.15 -24.07 17.79
CA GLU A 213 -1.44 -24.28 19.22
C GLU A 213 -0.21 -24.03 20.10
N GLU A 214 0.92 -24.57 19.67
CA GLU A 214 2.14 -24.60 20.47
C GLU A 214 2.99 -23.33 20.34
N MET A 215 3.61 -22.95 21.46
CA MET A 215 4.65 -21.95 21.50
C MET A 215 6.02 -22.57 21.16
N ILE A 216 6.96 -21.72 20.76
CA ILE A 216 8.37 -22.06 20.59
C ILE A 216 9.21 -21.10 21.44
N SER A 217 10.49 -21.38 21.62
CA SER A 217 11.43 -20.53 22.40
C SER A 217 11.33 -19.06 21.98
N ASP A 218 11.23 -18.84 20.68
CA ASP A 218 11.09 -17.54 20.03
C ASP A 218 9.87 -16.72 20.52
N HIS A 219 8.78 -17.38 20.95
CA HIS A 219 7.61 -16.71 21.51
C HIS A 219 7.82 -16.31 22.97
N ALA A 220 8.45 -17.18 23.77
CA ALA A 220 8.74 -16.89 25.17
C ALA A 220 9.64 -15.65 25.27
N GLU A 221 10.68 -15.58 24.44
CA GLU A 221 11.57 -14.43 24.38
C GLU A 221 10.84 -13.14 24.00
N LYS A 222 9.90 -13.20 23.05
CA LYS A 222 9.10 -12.02 22.66
C LYS A 222 8.17 -11.58 23.78
N LEU A 223 7.57 -12.50 24.53
CA LEU A 223 6.75 -12.13 25.68
C LEU A 223 7.57 -11.45 26.78
N LEU A 224 8.83 -11.84 26.98
CA LEU A 224 9.73 -11.11 27.89
C LEU A 224 9.98 -9.68 27.42
N ASP A 225 10.14 -9.45 26.12
CA ASP A 225 10.30 -8.08 25.59
C ASP A 225 9.00 -7.26 25.70
N VAL A 226 7.84 -7.89 25.50
CA VAL A 226 6.55 -7.22 25.74
C VAL A 226 6.40 -6.89 27.23
N LYS A 227 6.82 -7.79 28.11
CA LYS A 227 6.85 -7.53 29.55
C LYS A 227 7.75 -6.35 29.89
N ASP A 228 8.95 -6.26 29.31
CA ASP A 228 9.84 -5.11 29.50
C ASP A 228 9.12 -3.79 29.16
N VAL A 229 8.39 -3.75 28.03
CA VAL A 229 7.59 -2.57 27.64
C VAL A 229 6.51 -2.25 28.66
N LEU A 230 5.75 -3.26 29.11
CA LEU A 230 4.70 -3.09 30.13
C LEU A 230 5.26 -2.64 31.49
N ASP A 231 6.49 -3.03 31.81
CA ASP A 231 7.22 -2.58 33.01
C ASP A 231 7.82 -1.16 32.84
N GLY A 232 7.52 -0.48 31.73
CA GLY A 232 7.95 0.90 31.44
C GLY A 232 9.30 1.02 30.73
N GLN A 233 9.89 -0.09 30.28
CA GLN A 233 11.15 -0.05 29.53
C GLN A 233 10.89 0.29 28.06
N ASN A 234 10.98 1.58 27.75
CA ASN A 234 10.69 2.09 26.43
C ASN A 234 11.86 1.92 25.43
N LYS A 235 12.32 0.70 25.17
CA LYS A 235 13.49 0.45 24.31
C LYS A 235 13.22 0.74 22.84
N ILE A 236 14.18 1.39 22.17
CA ILE A 236 14.21 1.58 20.71
C ILE A 236 14.63 0.28 20.00
N PHE A 237 15.53 -0.47 20.62
CA PHE A 237 16.08 -1.71 20.10
C PHE A 237 16.06 -2.80 21.17
N PHE A 238 15.62 -4.00 20.80
CA PHE A 238 15.46 -5.13 21.72
C PHE A 238 16.57 -6.15 21.48
N GLU A 239 17.59 -6.15 22.33
CA GLU A 239 18.84 -6.91 22.13
C GLU A 239 18.69 -8.43 22.20
N ARG A 240 17.70 -8.92 22.97
CA ARG A 240 17.40 -10.36 23.07
C ARG A 240 17.18 -10.95 21.66
N ASN A 241 17.46 -12.24 21.47
CA ASN A 241 17.36 -12.94 20.18
C ASN A 241 18.03 -12.20 19.00
N THR A 242 19.33 -11.87 19.12
CA THR A 242 20.15 -11.24 18.07
C THR A 242 19.76 -9.82 17.66
N GLY A 243 18.91 -9.14 18.45
CA GLY A 243 18.52 -7.78 18.16
C GLY A 243 17.31 -7.65 17.24
N ARG A 244 16.28 -6.92 17.69
CA ARG A 244 14.98 -6.82 17.00
C ARG A 244 14.41 -5.40 17.05
N GLU A 245 13.67 -5.07 16.00
CA GLU A 245 12.90 -3.85 15.87
C GLU A 245 11.73 -3.77 16.86
N ALA A 246 11.44 -2.56 17.34
CA ALA A 246 10.51 -2.33 18.44
C ALA A 246 9.02 -2.59 18.14
N LEU A 247 8.62 -2.49 16.88
CA LEU A 247 7.22 -2.30 16.49
C LEU A 247 6.28 -3.41 16.97
N GLN A 248 6.70 -4.68 16.88
CA GLN A 248 5.88 -5.80 17.34
C GLN A 248 5.62 -5.74 18.86
N PHE A 249 6.62 -5.36 19.65
CA PHE A 249 6.55 -5.39 21.11
C PHE A 249 5.62 -4.32 21.64
N TYR A 250 5.70 -3.10 21.11
CA TYR A 250 4.77 -2.02 21.45
C TYR A 250 3.33 -2.32 21.03
N LEU A 251 3.12 -2.85 19.83
CA LEU A 251 1.77 -3.28 19.42
C LEU A 251 1.21 -4.34 20.37
N SER A 252 2.03 -5.32 20.72
CA SER A 252 1.63 -6.40 21.62
C SER A 252 1.40 -5.91 23.05
N ALA A 253 2.15 -4.92 23.53
CA ALA A 253 1.93 -4.29 24.83
C ALA A 253 0.59 -3.57 24.89
N VAL A 254 0.25 -2.78 23.86
CA VAL A 254 -1.07 -2.12 23.75
C VAL A 254 -2.20 -3.16 23.76
N LEU A 255 -2.03 -4.26 23.03
CA LEU A 255 -3.02 -5.34 23.00
C LEU A 255 -3.12 -6.07 24.35
N ALA A 256 -2.01 -6.26 25.05
CA ALA A 256 -1.99 -6.84 26.38
C ALA A 256 -2.77 -5.98 27.38
N GLU A 257 -2.53 -4.67 27.40
CA GLU A 257 -3.26 -3.70 28.23
C GLU A 257 -4.74 -3.58 27.84
N ALA A 258 -5.07 -3.78 26.56
CA ALA A 258 -6.45 -3.80 26.07
C ALA A 258 -7.25 -5.06 26.49
N GLY A 259 -6.66 -5.95 27.30
CA GLY A 259 -7.34 -7.08 27.92
C GLY A 259 -6.95 -8.46 27.41
N LEU A 260 -6.04 -8.57 26.42
CA LEU A 260 -5.53 -9.88 25.97
C LEU A 260 -4.44 -10.45 26.91
N GLY A 261 -3.89 -9.62 27.80
CA GLY A 261 -2.84 -10.00 28.74
C GLY A 261 -1.51 -10.33 28.07
N LEU A 262 -0.55 -10.82 28.86
CA LEU A 262 0.76 -11.24 28.36
C LEU A 262 0.72 -12.71 27.92
N THR A 263 0.11 -12.99 26.77
CA THR A 263 -0.15 -14.36 26.30
C THR A 263 0.29 -14.56 24.85
N PHE A 264 0.42 -15.83 24.43
CA PHE A 264 0.65 -16.17 23.04
C PHE A 264 -0.45 -15.61 22.10
N MET A 265 -1.68 -15.55 22.60
CA MET A 265 -2.81 -14.98 21.86
C MET A 265 -2.62 -13.51 21.54
N THR A 266 -1.99 -12.74 22.42
CA THR A 266 -1.64 -11.35 22.17
C THR A 266 -0.69 -11.21 20.99
N LEU A 267 0.37 -12.03 20.95
CA LEU A 267 1.33 -12.03 19.84
C LEU A 267 0.65 -12.41 18.52
N LYS A 268 -0.15 -13.48 18.52
CA LYS A 268 -0.87 -13.97 17.33
C LYS A 268 -1.86 -12.94 16.82
N THR A 269 -2.59 -12.29 17.71
CA THR A 269 -3.55 -11.24 17.36
C THR A 269 -2.82 -10.04 16.76
N GLY A 270 -1.72 -9.59 17.37
CA GLY A 270 -0.90 -8.50 16.86
C GLY A 270 -0.38 -8.77 15.45
N THR A 271 0.19 -9.94 15.19
CA THR A 271 0.71 -10.27 13.86
C THR A 271 -0.40 -10.52 12.83
N ALA A 272 -1.53 -11.11 13.23
CA ALA A 272 -2.68 -11.29 12.35
C ALA A 272 -3.30 -9.95 11.93
N LEU A 273 -3.41 -8.98 12.85
CA LEU A 273 -3.86 -7.61 12.55
C LEU A 273 -2.97 -6.93 11.51
N ILE A 274 -1.64 -7.11 11.60
CA ILE A 274 -0.72 -6.61 10.58
C ILE A 274 -0.90 -7.38 9.27
N GLY A 275 -1.10 -8.69 9.34
CA GLY A 275 -1.37 -9.54 8.18
C GLY A 275 -2.56 -9.05 7.34
N VAL A 276 -3.63 -8.57 7.99
CA VAL A 276 -4.80 -7.99 7.31
C VAL A 276 -4.42 -6.87 6.33
N PHE A 277 -3.36 -6.10 6.62
CA PHE A 277 -2.92 -5.00 5.77
C PHE A 277 -2.07 -5.44 4.57
N ALA A 278 -1.62 -6.68 4.52
CA ALA A 278 -0.90 -7.20 3.34
C ALA A 278 -1.78 -7.17 2.09
N ILE A 279 -3.07 -7.51 2.23
CA ILE A 279 -4.04 -7.55 1.12
C ILE A 279 -4.25 -6.14 0.51
N PRO A 280 -4.66 -5.10 1.26
CA PRO A 280 -4.79 -3.74 0.72
C PRO A 280 -3.47 -3.16 0.22
N ALA A 281 -2.34 -3.45 0.89
CA ALA A 281 -1.04 -2.95 0.46
C ALA A 281 -0.63 -3.54 -0.90
N THR A 282 -0.75 -4.87 -1.07
CA THR A 282 -0.49 -5.54 -2.35
C THR A 282 -1.48 -5.10 -3.42
N TYR A 283 -2.77 -5.00 -3.10
CA TYR A 283 -3.79 -4.48 -4.02
C TYR A 283 -3.41 -3.08 -4.53
N ALA A 284 -3.10 -2.16 -3.62
CA ALA A 284 -2.77 -0.79 -3.99
C ALA A 284 -1.49 -0.72 -4.84
N LEU A 285 -0.45 -1.47 -4.46
CA LEU A 285 0.82 -1.54 -5.19
C LEU A 285 0.62 -2.07 -6.62
N THR A 286 -0.02 -3.22 -6.76
CA THR A 286 -0.26 -3.86 -8.06
C THR A 286 -1.21 -3.07 -8.93
N ARG A 287 -2.21 -2.39 -8.34
CA ARG A 287 -3.13 -1.51 -9.06
C ARG A 287 -2.41 -0.37 -9.75
N VAL A 288 -1.37 0.20 -9.12
CA VAL A 288 -0.58 1.25 -9.75
C VAL A 288 0.03 0.72 -11.04
N TRP A 289 0.63 -0.46 -11.04
CA TRP A 289 1.30 -1.02 -12.23
C TRP A 289 0.34 -1.53 -13.30
N PHE A 290 -0.66 -2.32 -12.91
CA PHE A 290 -1.37 -3.23 -13.80
C PHE A 290 -2.89 -3.01 -13.84
N GLY A 291 -3.39 -2.02 -13.09
CA GLY A 291 -4.82 -1.72 -13.02
C GLY A 291 -5.60 -2.68 -12.11
N ALA A 292 -6.93 -2.49 -12.08
CA ALA A 292 -7.81 -3.12 -11.11
C ALA A 292 -7.94 -4.66 -11.24
N PRO A 293 -8.08 -5.27 -12.44
CA PRO A 293 -8.26 -6.72 -12.54
C PRO A 293 -7.07 -7.51 -11.97
N VAL A 294 -5.85 -7.09 -12.30
CA VAL A 294 -4.62 -7.71 -11.79
C VAL A 294 -4.46 -7.46 -10.29
N ALA A 295 -4.86 -6.28 -9.81
CA ALA A 295 -4.80 -5.97 -8.40
C ALA A 295 -5.77 -6.82 -7.56
N LEU A 296 -7.02 -6.98 -8.00
CA LEU A 296 -7.99 -7.86 -7.34
C LEU A 296 -7.46 -9.29 -7.29
N THR A 297 -6.90 -9.75 -8.41
CA THR A 297 -6.32 -11.07 -8.53
C THR A 297 -5.13 -11.28 -7.58
N ALA A 298 -4.21 -10.33 -7.51
CA ALA A 298 -3.09 -10.36 -6.58
C ALA A 298 -3.55 -10.32 -5.11
N GLY A 299 -4.53 -9.46 -4.80
CA GLY A 299 -5.16 -9.38 -3.49
C GLY A 299 -5.81 -10.70 -3.08
N PHE A 300 -6.51 -11.36 -4.00
CA PHE A 300 -7.12 -12.67 -3.78
C PHE A 300 -6.07 -13.72 -3.44
N PHE A 301 -4.98 -13.79 -4.20
CA PHE A 301 -3.91 -14.74 -3.89
C PHE A 301 -3.20 -14.46 -2.58
N ILE A 302 -3.01 -13.20 -2.18
CA ILE A 302 -2.50 -12.91 -0.83
C ILE A 302 -3.51 -13.36 0.23
N ALA A 303 -4.80 -13.12 0.04
CA ALA A 303 -5.84 -13.48 1.00
C ALA A 303 -5.90 -15.00 1.27
N VAL A 304 -5.68 -15.82 0.24
CA VAL A 304 -5.70 -17.30 0.36
C VAL A 304 -4.30 -17.93 0.43
N SER A 305 -3.24 -17.12 0.43
CA SER A 305 -1.86 -17.63 0.44
C SER A 305 -1.53 -18.32 1.75
N ARG A 306 -1.26 -19.63 1.68
CA ARG A 306 -0.84 -20.42 2.84
C ARG A 306 0.37 -19.82 3.54
N TRP A 307 1.34 -19.30 2.79
CA TRP A 307 2.53 -18.66 3.37
C TRP A 307 2.17 -17.41 4.16
N HIS A 308 1.39 -16.52 3.56
CA HIS A 308 0.94 -15.31 4.23
C HIS A 308 0.16 -15.64 5.51
N LEU A 309 -0.83 -16.52 5.41
CA LEU A 309 -1.66 -16.95 6.54
C LEU A 309 -0.82 -17.59 7.64
N THR A 310 0.10 -18.50 7.30
CA THR A 310 0.93 -19.19 8.29
C THR A 310 1.83 -18.22 9.04
N VAL A 311 2.50 -17.32 8.30
CA VAL A 311 3.40 -16.32 8.89
C VAL A 311 2.64 -15.31 9.76
N ALA A 312 1.50 -14.80 9.28
CA ALA A 312 0.68 -13.84 10.00
C ALA A 312 0.07 -14.40 11.29
N ARG A 313 -0.23 -15.71 11.30
CA ARG A 313 -0.82 -16.40 12.46
C ARG A 313 0.22 -16.92 13.45
N ALA A 314 1.50 -16.93 13.08
CA ALA A 314 2.54 -17.52 13.91
C ALA A 314 2.78 -16.76 15.23
N GLY A 315 2.50 -15.45 15.30
CA GLY A 315 2.90 -14.62 16.45
C GLY A 315 4.36 -14.12 16.36
N LEU A 316 4.95 -14.19 15.16
CA LEU A 316 6.32 -13.78 14.87
C LEU A 316 6.38 -12.52 13.99
N ARG A 317 7.47 -11.76 14.12
CA ARG A 317 7.68 -10.44 13.47
C ARG A 317 7.68 -10.44 11.94
N PHE A 318 7.80 -11.59 11.30
CA PHE A 318 8.00 -11.70 9.86
C PHE A 318 6.89 -11.04 9.02
N THR A 319 5.68 -10.94 9.57
CA THR A 319 4.50 -10.36 8.90
C THR A 319 4.63 -8.86 8.64
N PHE A 320 5.42 -8.13 9.43
CA PHE A 320 5.56 -6.68 9.30
C PHE A 320 6.31 -6.30 8.01
N LEU A 321 7.38 -7.03 7.68
CA LEU A 321 8.27 -6.68 6.57
C LEU A 321 7.55 -6.68 5.21
N PRO A 322 6.77 -7.70 4.80
CA PRO A 322 6.05 -7.68 3.53
C PRO A 322 5.07 -6.52 3.40
N VAL A 323 4.37 -6.16 4.48
CA VAL A 323 3.41 -5.05 4.49
C VAL A 323 4.13 -3.72 4.30
N LEU A 324 5.18 -3.48 5.10
CA LEU A 324 5.98 -2.26 5.01
C LEU A 324 6.68 -2.15 3.66
N ALA A 325 7.21 -3.25 3.12
CA ALA A 325 7.82 -3.28 1.79
C ALA A 325 6.81 -2.94 0.69
N ALA A 326 5.60 -3.49 0.74
CA ALA A 326 4.54 -3.20 -0.23
C ALA A 326 4.11 -1.72 -0.18
N LEU A 327 3.97 -1.15 1.02
CA LEU A 327 3.67 0.27 1.20
C LEU A 327 4.80 1.18 0.71
N THR A 328 6.06 0.86 1.04
CA THR A 328 7.23 1.59 0.56
C THR A 328 7.28 1.58 -0.97
N GLY A 329 7.12 0.40 -1.58
CA GLY A 329 7.03 0.26 -3.03
C GLY A 329 5.89 1.10 -3.61
N LEU A 330 4.70 1.03 -3.03
CA LEU A 330 3.52 1.78 -3.48
C LEU A 330 3.81 3.28 -3.54
N PHE A 331 4.35 3.85 -2.47
CA PHE A 331 4.63 5.28 -2.39
C PHE A 331 5.78 5.71 -3.31
N LEU A 332 6.85 4.91 -3.37
CA LEU A 332 7.97 5.16 -4.27
C LEU A 332 7.50 5.21 -5.74
N LEU A 333 6.69 4.24 -6.14
CA LEU A 333 6.21 4.11 -7.51
C LEU A 333 5.21 5.18 -7.89
N ARG A 334 4.33 5.57 -6.96
CA ARG A 334 3.48 6.75 -7.14
C ARG A 334 4.34 8.01 -7.32
N ALA A 335 5.37 8.20 -6.50
CA ALA A 335 6.24 9.37 -6.61
C ALA A 335 6.96 9.43 -7.97
N MET A 336 7.43 8.29 -8.50
CA MET A 336 8.05 8.22 -9.83
C MET A 336 7.07 8.57 -10.95
N ARG A 337 5.82 8.10 -10.89
CA ARG A 337 4.79 8.37 -11.92
C ARG A 337 4.27 9.81 -11.93
N TYR A 338 4.23 10.48 -10.78
CA TYR A 338 3.75 11.87 -10.72
C TYR A 338 4.81 12.89 -11.18
N ARG A 339 6.06 12.47 -11.36
CA ARG A 339 7.19 13.34 -11.75
C ARG A 339 7.57 13.25 -13.23
N GLN A 340 6.85 12.44 -14.01
CA GLN A 340 6.92 12.34 -15.48
C GLN A 340 5.79 13.14 -16.11
#